data_AF-A0A7J9CGL0-F1
#
_entry.id   AF-A0A7J9CGL0-F1
#
_cell.length_a   1.000
_cell.length_b   1.000
_cell.length_c   1.000
_cell.angle_alpha   90.00
_cell.angle_beta   90.00
_cell.angle_gamma   90.00
#
_symmetry.space_group_name_H-M   'P 1'
#
loop_
_entity.id
_entity.type
_entity.pdbx_description
1 polymer ?
#
loop_
_entity_poly.entity_id
_entity_poly.type
_entity_poly.pdbx_seq_one_letter_code
_entity_poly.pdbx_strand_id
1 'polypeptide(L)'
;MSWQAYVDDHLLCDIEGNHLSAAAIIGQDGSVWAQSSNFPQFKQEEINGIMNDFAEPGSLAPTGLYLGGTKYMVIQGEPGAVIRGKKVTCRCIDAVLTYLCTMHLAFAVTYFYAALHLSFKFQGPGGVTVKKTNQALIIGIYDEPMTPGQCNMVVERLGDYLIDQGL
;
A
#
# COMPACT_ATOMS: atom_id res chain seq x y z
N MET A 1 -9.50 -26.40 6.66
CA MET A 1 -8.23 -25.64 6.60
C MET A 1 -8.48 -24.27 7.21
N SER A 2 -7.64 -23.81 8.14
CA SER A 2 -7.75 -22.45 8.70
C SER A 2 -7.19 -21.43 7.71
N TRP A 3 -7.82 -20.25 7.62
CA TRP A 3 -7.33 -19.13 6.79
C TRP A 3 -5.90 -18.71 7.11
N GLN A 4 -5.47 -18.95 8.36
CA GLN A 4 -4.10 -18.70 8.81
C GLN A 4 -3.06 -19.54 8.07
N ALA A 5 -3.36 -20.81 7.75
CA ALA A 5 -2.44 -21.66 7.00
C ALA A 5 -2.20 -21.13 5.58
N TYR A 6 -3.19 -20.47 4.97
CA TYR A 6 -2.98 -19.83 3.66
C TYR A 6 -2.03 -18.63 3.74
N VAL A 7 -2.10 -17.85 4.82
CA VAL A 7 -1.15 -16.75 5.05
C VAL A 7 0.25 -17.28 5.33
N ASP A 8 0.36 -18.26 6.20
CA ASP A 8 1.66 -18.76 6.62
C ASP A 8 2.33 -19.60 5.52
N ASP A 9 1.59 -20.45 4.80
CA ASP A 9 2.16 -21.36 3.79
C ASP A 9 2.32 -20.71 2.40
N HIS A 10 1.45 -19.76 2.02
CA HIS A 10 1.44 -19.21 0.65
C HIS A 10 1.94 -17.76 0.58
N LEU A 11 1.75 -16.95 1.62
CA LEU A 11 2.15 -15.53 1.62
C LEU A 11 3.55 -15.33 2.24
N LEU A 12 3.99 -16.19 3.16
CA LEU A 12 5.33 -16.12 3.77
C LEU A 12 6.34 -17.08 3.15
N CYS A 13 6.03 -17.71 2.01
CA CYS A 13 7.01 -18.54 1.31
C CYS A 13 8.24 -17.70 0.90
N ASP A 14 9.43 -18.18 1.25
CA ASP A 14 10.70 -17.60 0.82
C ASP A 14 10.83 -17.71 -0.70
N ILE A 15 10.57 -16.60 -1.40
CA ILE A 15 10.86 -16.50 -2.83
C ILE A 15 12.24 -15.88 -2.93
N GLU A 16 13.22 -16.72 -3.28
CA GLU A 16 14.61 -16.30 -3.45
C GLU A 16 15.23 -15.68 -2.19
N GLY A 17 14.79 -16.13 -1.00
CA GLY A 17 15.28 -15.67 0.31
C GLY A 17 14.61 -14.40 0.85
N ASN A 18 13.54 -13.93 0.21
CA ASN A 18 12.78 -12.76 0.64
C ASN A 18 11.34 -13.15 0.97
N HIS A 19 10.78 -12.51 1.99
CA HIS A 19 9.39 -12.68 2.44
C HIS A 19 8.63 -11.35 2.38
N LEU A 20 7.29 -11.44 2.32
CA LEU A 20 6.43 -10.26 2.48
C LEU A 20 6.63 -9.64 3.87
N SER A 21 6.59 -8.31 3.95
CA SER A 21 6.72 -7.58 5.22
C SER A 21 5.48 -7.77 6.09
N ALA A 22 4.31 -7.72 5.44
CA ALA A 22 3.03 -8.07 6.04
C ALA A 22 2.04 -8.55 4.97
N ALA A 23 1.13 -9.44 5.34
CA ALA A 23 0.05 -9.90 4.48
C ALA A 23 -1.25 -10.09 5.28
N ALA A 24 -2.39 -9.88 4.63
CA ALA A 24 -3.71 -10.08 5.22
C ALA A 24 -4.74 -10.48 4.16
N ILE A 25 -5.72 -11.29 4.61
CA ILE A 25 -6.93 -11.62 3.88
C ILE A 25 -8.09 -11.00 4.65
N ILE A 26 -8.80 -10.09 3.99
CA ILE A 26 -9.88 -9.30 4.58
C ILE A 26 -11.13 -9.54 3.73
N GLY A 27 -12.26 -9.85 4.35
CA GLY A 27 -13.54 -9.88 3.65
C GLY A 27 -13.92 -8.49 3.12
N GLN A 28 -14.73 -8.43 2.06
CA GLN A 28 -15.23 -7.15 1.52
C GLN A 28 -15.99 -6.30 2.55
N ASP A 29 -16.52 -6.94 3.60
CA ASP A 29 -17.19 -6.27 4.73
C ASP A 29 -16.23 -5.62 5.75
N GLY A 30 -14.91 -5.80 5.57
CA GLY A 30 -13.86 -5.37 6.51
C GLY A 30 -13.54 -6.38 7.62
N SER A 31 -14.14 -7.57 7.56
CA SER A 31 -13.85 -8.68 8.49
C SER A 31 -12.48 -9.27 8.22
N VAL A 32 -11.59 -9.34 9.22
CA VAL A 32 -10.27 -9.99 9.05
C VAL A 32 -10.46 -11.51 9.04
N TRP A 33 -10.13 -12.18 7.94
CA TRP A 33 -10.15 -13.64 7.85
C TRP A 33 -8.82 -14.25 8.31
N ALA A 34 -7.72 -13.61 7.92
CA ALA A 34 -6.37 -13.92 8.42
C ALA A 34 -5.46 -12.70 8.26
N GLN A 35 -4.49 -12.56 9.14
CA GLN A 35 -3.48 -11.49 9.07
C GLN A 35 -2.15 -11.97 9.64
N SER A 36 -1.05 -11.43 9.12
CA SER A 36 0.28 -11.57 9.71
C SER A 36 0.43 -10.69 10.97
N SER A 37 1.31 -11.07 11.89
CA SER A 37 1.59 -10.30 13.12
C SER A 37 2.15 -8.91 12.87
N ASN A 38 2.71 -8.66 11.69
CA ASN A 38 3.34 -7.40 11.30
C ASN A 38 2.37 -6.45 10.58
N PHE A 39 1.10 -6.84 10.44
CA PHE A 39 0.14 -6.01 9.73
C PHE A 39 -0.26 -4.78 10.58
N PRO A 40 -0.13 -3.55 10.05
CA PRO A 40 -0.51 -2.35 10.78
C PRO A 40 -2.04 -2.32 10.96
N GLN A 41 -2.49 -1.80 12.10
CA GLN A 41 -3.92 -1.69 12.39
C GLN A 41 -4.58 -0.71 11.41
N PHE A 42 -5.55 -1.19 10.63
CA PHE A 42 -6.27 -0.43 9.62
C PHE A 42 -7.67 -0.03 10.11
N LYS A 43 -8.26 0.98 9.48
CA LYS A 43 -9.63 1.44 9.75
C LYS A 43 -10.58 0.90 8.68
N GLN A 44 -11.84 0.64 9.07
CA GLN A 44 -12.86 0.16 8.11
C GLN A 44 -13.13 1.18 6.99
N GLU A 45 -12.95 2.47 7.26
CA GLU A 45 -13.02 3.55 6.26
C GLU A 45 -12.02 3.35 5.11
N GLU A 46 -10.83 2.81 5.39
CA GLU A 46 -9.79 2.54 4.38
C GLU A 46 -10.25 1.40 3.45
N ILE A 47 -10.89 0.36 4.00
CA ILE A 47 -11.43 -0.77 3.23
C ILE A 47 -12.58 -0.30 2.32
N ASN A 48 -13.47 0.54 2.85
CA ASN A 48 -14.56 1.12 2.05
C ASN A 48 -14.01 1.99 0.90
N GLY A 49 -12.93 2.74 1.15
CA GLY A 49 -12.24 3.50 0.12
C GLY A 49 -11.67 2.62 -1.00
N ILE A 50 -11.06 1.48 -0.64
CA ILE A 50 -10.56 0.49 -1.59
C ILE A 50 -11.70 -0.11 -2.43
N MET A 51 -12.83 -0.45 -1.80
CA MET A 51 -13.99 -1.01 -2.48
C MET A 51 -14.59 -0.02 -3.50
N ASN A 52 -14.60 1.28 -3.17
CA ASN A 52 -15.03 2.31 -4.10
C ASN A 52 -14.09 2.45 -5.30
N ASP A 53 -12.77 2.32 -5.13
CA ASP A 53 -11.81 2.35 -6.25
C ASP A 53 -11.94 1.14 -7.17
N PHE A 54 -12.37 -0.02 -6.64
CA PHE A 54 -12.71 -1.16 -7.48
C PHE A 54 -14.00 -0.96 -8.29
N ALA A 55 -14.95 -0.14 -7.81
CA ALA A 55 -16.17 0.20 -8.53
C ALA A 55 -15.91 1.31 -9.58
N GLU A 56 -15.15 2.33 -9.20
CA GLU A 56 -14.76 3.46 -10.05
C GLU A 56 -13.23 3.59 -10.08
N PRO A 57 -12.55 2.98 -11.07
CA PRO A 57 -11.10 3.00 -11.14
C PRO A 57 -10.60 4.44 -11.30
N GLY A 58 -9.77 4.90 -10.37
CA GLY A 58 -9.11 6.21 -10.42
C GLY A 58 -9.62 7.25 -9.43
N SER A 59 -10.64 6.93 -8.63
CA SER A 59 -11.11 7.80 -7.55
C SER A 59 -10.04 8.04 -6.46
N LEU A 60 -9.12 7.08 -6.25
CA LEU A 60 -8.01 7.19 -5.29
C LEU A 60 -6.72 7.81 -5.86
N ALA A 61 -6.66 8.13 -7.16
CA ALA A 61 -5.49 8.77 -7.77
C ALA A 61 -5.11 10.15 -7.13
N PRO A 62 -6.06 11.06 -6.80
CA PRO A 62 -5.73 12.34 -6.17
C PRO A 62 -5.43 12.22 -4.66
N THR A 63 -6.16 11.37 -3.94
CA THR A 63 -6.10 11.23 -2.47
C THR A 63 -5.00 10.28 -2.00
N GLY A 64 -4.69 9.23 -2.76
CA GLY A 64 -3.80 8.14 -2.40
C GLY A 64 -4.50 7.06 -1.58
N LEU A 65 -3.94 5.85 -1.60
CA LEU A 65 -4.38 4.71 -0.80
C LEU A 65 -3.79 4.82 0.61
N TYR A 66 -4.61 4.67 1.65
CA TYR A 66 -4.14 4.65 3.05
C TYR A 66 -4.30 3.26 3.62
N LEU A 67 -3.24 2.73 4.26
CA LEU A 67 -3.30 1.51 5.05
C LEU A 67 -2.56 1.75 6.36
N GLY A 68 -3.28 1.69 7.47
CA GLY A 68 -2.70 1.86 8.80
C GLY A 68 -1.97 3.19 8.98
N GLY A 69 -2.52 4.27 8.39
CA GLY A 69 -1.92 5.61 8.40
C GLY A 69 -0.76 5.83 7.44
N THR A 70 -0.27 4.79 6.74
CA THR A 70 0.73 4.93 5.69
C THR A 70 0.07 5.23 4.35
N LYS A 71 0.52 6.29 3.67
CA LYS A 71 0.03 6.68 2.34
C LYS A 71 0.81 5.99 1.22
N TYR A 72 0.08 5.31 0.34
CA TYR A 72 0.57 4.68 -0.88
C TYR A 72 0.03 5.44 -2.10
N MET A 73 0.88 5.66 -3.09
CA MET A 73 0.52 6.21 -4.39
C MET A 73 0.08 5.06 -5.28
N VAL A 74 -1.17 5.13 -5.72
CA VAL A 74 -1.74 4.16 -6.67
C VAL A 74 -0.98 4.27 -7.98
N ILE A 75 -0.52 3.13 -8.49
CA ILE A 75 0.05 2.96 -9.82
C ILE A 75 -0.95 2.17 -10.68
N GLN A 76 -0.79 2.18 -12.00
CA GLN A 76 -1.67 1.41 -12.88
C GLN A 76 -1.59 -0.09 -12.53
N GLY A 77 -2.72 -0.60 -12.04
CA GLY A 77 -3.00 -2.02 -11.87
C GLY A 77 -3.93 -2.55 -12.96
N GLU A 78 -4.60 -3.65 -12.68
CA GLU A 78 -5.62 -4.23 -13.55
C GLU A 78 -7.00 -3.73 -13.11
N PRO A 79 -7.79 -3.10 -14.01
CA PRO A 79 -9.05 -2.47 -13.64
C PRO A 79 -10.03 -3.51 -13.06
N GLY A 80 -10.51 -3.27 -11.85
CA GLY A 80 -11.48 -4.13 -11.17
C GLY A 80 -10.92 -5.42 -10.55
N ALA A 81 -9.64 -5.74 -10.75
CA ALA A 81 -9.02 -6.97 -10.26
C ALA A 81 -7.84 -6.71 -9.30
N VAL A 82 -6.92 -5.81 -9.67
CA VAL A 82 -5.66 -5.59 -8.93
C VAL A 82 -5.36 -4.12 -8.77
N ILE A 83 -5.22 -3.67 -7.53
CA ILE A 83 -4.69 -2.34 -7.19
C ILE A 83 -3.24 -2.49 -6.74
N ARG A 84 -2.35 -1.69 -7.31
CA ARG A 84 -0.95 -1.63 -6.93
C ARG A 84 -0.65 -0.26 -6.36
N GLY A 85 0.08 -0.21 -5.25
CA GLY A 85 0.47 1.01 -4.57
C GLY A 85 1.96 1.03 -4.29
N LYS A 86 2.64 2.14 -4.56
CA LYS A 86 4.00 2.37 -4.06
C LYS A 86 3.95 3.28 -2.84
N LYS A 87 4.68 2.95 -1.78
CA LYS A 87 4.72 3.73 -0.56
C LYS A 87 5.23 5.14 -0.89
N VAL A 88 4.50 6.18 -0.51
CA VAL A 88 5.01 7.55 -0.65
C VAL A 88 5.72 7.87 0.65
N THR A 89 7.04 7.94 0.61
CA THR A 89 7.74 8.67 1.65
C THR A 89 7.56 10.14 1.33
N CYS A 90 6.68 10.82 2.08
CA CYS A 90 6.86 12.26 2.24
C CYS A 90 8.21 12.43 2.94
N ARG A 91 9.28 12.60 2.15
CA ARG A 91 10.37 13.45 2.63
C ARG A 91 9.81 14.86 2.62
N CYS A 92 9.02 15.16 3.64
CA CYS A 92 8.98 16.52 4.12
C CYS A 92 10.43 16.92 4.31
N ILE A 93 10.81 18.04 3.71
CA ILE A 93 12.07 18.72 3.97
C ILE A 93 11.97 19.28 5.41
N ASP A 94 11.82 18.41 6.41
CA ASP A 94 11.77 18.81 7.82
C ASP A 94 13.18 19.10 8.35
N ALA A 95 14.23 18.87 7.55
CA ALA A 95 15.61 19.16 7.91
C ALA A 95 16.12 20.55 7.47
N VAL A 96 15.53 21.20 6.46
CA VAL A 96 16.07 22.49 5.96
C VAL A 96 15.42 23.70 6.65
N LEU A 97 14.21 23.56 7.20
CA LEU A 97 13.54 24.64 7.91
C LEU A 97 14.11 24.95 9.29
N THR A 98 14.65 23.95 9.98
CA THR A 98 15.32 24.18 11.28
C THR A 98 16.64 24.92 11.11
N TYR A 99 17.36 24.68 10.01
CA TYR A 99 18.67 25.29 9.75
C TYR A 99 18.60 26.77 9.35
N LEU A 100 17.53 27.19 8.65
CA LEU A 100 17.30 28.59 8.29
C LEU A 100 16.76 29.45 9.45
N CYS A 101 16.21 28.83 10.50
CA CYS A 101 15.68 29.57 11.66
C CYS A 101 16.77 30.09 12.60
N THR A 102 17.98 29.54 12.55
CA THR A 102 19.13 29.95 13.37
C THR A 102 19.95 31.11 12.80
N MET A 103 19.77 31.50 11.54
CA MET A 103 20.43 32.68 10.97
C MET A 103 19.42 33.80 10.76
N HIS A 104 19.48 34.77 11.66
CA HIS A 104 18.83 36.07 11.59
C HIS A 104 19.11 36.78 10.25
N LEU A 105 18.29 36.56 9.22
CA LEU A 105 18.17 37.42 8.04
C LEU A 105 16.77 37.24 7.46
N ALA A 106 15.80 37.86 8.14
CA ALA A 106 14.46 38.09 7.62
C ALA A 106 14.58 39.00 6.39
N PHE A 107 14.28 38.51 5.19
CA PHE A 107 13.51 39.20 4.13
C PHE A 107 13.46 38.44 2.79
N ALA A 108 14.33 37.44 2.55
CA ALA A 108 14.38 36.75 1.24
C ALA A 108 13.65 35.39 1.16
N VAL A 109 13.18 34.84 2.29
CA VAL A 109 12.74 33.42 2.39
C VAL A 109 11.26 33.21 2.01
N THR A 110 10.44 34.26 1.98
CA THR A 110 8.99 34.14 1.67
C THR A 110 8.70 33.88 0.19
N TYR A 111 9.53 34.36 -0.74
CA TYR A 111 9.31 34.15 -2.18
C TYR A 111 9.69 32.75 -2.67
N PHE A 112 10.62 32.07 -2.01
CA PHE A 112 11.00 30.70 -2.37
C PHE A 112 9.99 29.66 -1.87
N TYR A 113 9.23 30.01 -0.82
CA TYR A 113 8.25 29.15 -0.18
C TYR A 113 6.96 28.94 -1.00
N ALA A 114 6.61 29.88 -1.88
CA ALA A 114 5.42 29.77 -2.73
C ALA A 114 5.65 28.95 -4.01
N ALA A 115 6.90 28.75 -4.44
CA ALA A 115 7.24 28.05 -5.68
C ALA A 115 7.56 26.55 -5.49
N LEU A 116 7.68 26.09 -4.24
CA LEU A 116 8.02 24.70 -3.92
C LEU A 116 6.82 23.90 -3.39
N HIS A 117 5.61 24.16 -3.92
CA HIS A 117 4.51 23.17 -3.88
C HIS A 117 4.65 22.14 -5.02
N LEU A 118 5.88 21.95 -5.50
CA LEU A 118 6.19 20.85 -6.40
C LEU A 118 6.26 19.59 -5.54
N SER A 119 5.11 18.94 -5.41
CA SER A 119 4.98 17.61 -4.80
C SER A 119 5.77 16.60 -5.61
N PHE A 120 7.10 16.59 -5.46
CA PHE A 120 7.95 15.48 -5.87
C PHE A 120 7.61 14.31 -4.95
N LYS A 121 6.56 13.56 -5.32
CA LYS A 121 6.18 12.31 -4.69
C LYS A 121 7.32 11.32 -4.94
N PHE A 122 8.28 11.26 -4.03
CA PHE A 122 9.29 10.20 -4.06
C PHE A 122 8.59 8.87 -3.78
N GLN A 123 8.58 8.00 -4.78
CA GLN A 123 8.17 6.61 -4.63
C GLN A 123 9.21 5.94 -3.75
N GLY A 124 8.82 5.62 -2.52
CA GLY A 124 9.61 4.82 -1.62
C GLY A 124 9.82 3.41 -2.17
N PRO A 125 10.78 2.68 -1.60
CA PRO A 125 11.16 1.37 -2.12
C PRO A 125 10.15 0.26 -1.86
N GLY A 126 9.36 0.40 -0.78
CA GLY A 126 8.27 -0.51 -0.44
C GLY A 126 6.98 -0.20 -1.20
N GLY A 127 6.09 -1.19 -1.25
CA GLY A 127 4.79 -1.06 -1.89
C GLY A 127 3.77 -2.04 -1.33
N VAL A 128 2.60 -2.01 -1.94
CA VAL A 128 1.47 -2.84 -1.59
C VAL A 128 0.77 -3.32 -2.87
N THR A 129 0.34 -4.57 -2.85
CA THR A 129 -0.51 -5.16 -3.87
C THR A 129 -1.80 -5.62 -3.22
N VAL A 130 -2.92 -5.22 -3.81
CA VAL A 130 -4.26 -5.60 -3.38
C VAL A 130 -4.95 -6.33 -4.53
N LYS A 131 -5.35 -7.58 -4.32
CA LYS A 131 -6.12 -8.37 -5.27
C LYS A 131 -7.54 -8.57 -4.73
N LYS A 132 -8.54 -8.34 -5.59
CA LYS A 132 -9.95 -8.57 -5.28
C LYS A 132 -10.36 -9.99 -5.66
N THR A 133 -11.09 -10.67 -4.77
CA THR A 133 -11.82 -11.92 -5.03
C THR A 133 -13.33 -11.67 -4.94
N ASN A 134 -14.19 -12.70 -5.08
CA ASN A 134 -15.63 -12.48 -5.05
C ASN A 134 -16.15 -12.01 -3.69
N GLN A 135 -15.52 -12.44 -2.58
CA GLN A 135 -15.94 -12.14 -1.21
C GLN A 135 -14.81 -11.55 -0.34
N ALA A 136 -13.56 -11.59 -0.79
CA ALA A 136 -12.40 -11.14 -0.04
C ALA A 136 -11.45 -10.22 -0.83
N LEU A 137 -10.52 -9.63 -0.09
CA LEU A 137 -9.44 -8.77 -0.51
C LEU A 137 -8.15 -9.35 0.06
N ILE A 138 -7.18 -9.60 -0.81
CA ILE A 138 -5.85 -10.06 -0.42
C ILE A 138 -4.92 -8.86 -0.49
N ILE A 139 -4.27 -8.55 0.62
CA ILE A 139 -3.31 -7.44 0.74
C ILE A 139 -1.93 -8.02 1.03
N GLY A 140 -0.95 -7.68 0.20
CA GLY A 140 0.46 -7.98 0.42
C GLY A 140 1.27 -6.69 0.46
N ILE A 141 1.95 -6.44 1.58
CA ILE A 141 2.89 -5.33 1.78
C ILE A 141 4.30 -5.90 1.65
N TYR A 142 5.12 -5.25 0.84
CA TYR A 142 6.51 -5.60 0.64
C TYR A 142 7.41 -4.39 0.86
N ASP A 143 8.60 -4.64 1.39
CA ASP A 143 9.67 -3.67 1.56
C ASP A 143 10.93 -4.18 0.82
N GLU A 144 11.96 -3.34 0.69
CA GLU A 144 13.28 -3.75 0.17
C GLU A 144 13.83 -4.95 0.99
N PRO A 145 14.41 -5.99 0.35
CA PRO A 145 14.88 -6.09 -1.04
C PRO A 145 13.88 -6.72 -2.03
N MET A 146 12.63 -6.94 -1.64
CA MET A 146 11.65 -7.64 -2.48
C MET A 146 11.22 -6.78 -3.67
N THR A 147 11.15 -7.38 -4.86
CA THR A 147 10.70 -6.68 -6.06
C THR A 147 9.18 -6.69 -6.17
N PRO A 148 8.55 -5.65 -6.77
CA PRO A 148 7.11 -5.64 -7.01
C PRO A 148 6.61 -6.84 -7.82
N GLY A 149 7.44 -7.36 -8.73
CA GLY A 149 7.09 -8.53 -9.55
C GLY A 149 6.89 -9.78 -8.71
N GLN A 150 7.75 -10.02 -7.72
CA GLN A 150 7.62 -11.15 -6.79
C GLN A 150 6.36 -11.01 -5.93
N CYS A 151 6.08 -9.82 -5.39
CA CYS A 151 4.86 -9.60 -4.58
C CYS A 151 3.59 -9.84 -5.40
N ASN A 152 3.53 -9.31 -6.63
CA ASN A 152 2.40 -9.50 -7.52
C ASN A 152 2.14 -10.98 -7.82
N MET A 153 3.20 -11.75 -8.10
CA MET A 153 3.06 -13.17 -8.40
C MET A 153 2.41 -13.95 -7.26
N VAL A 154 2.76 -13.67 -6.01
CA VAL A 154 2.19 -14.37 -4.84
C VAL A 154 0.74 -13.97 -4.61
N VAL A 155 0.47 -12.66 -4.57
CA VAL A 155 -0.86 -12.13 -4.27
C VAL A 155 -1.86 -12.48 -5.37
N GLU A 156 -1.45 -12.39 -6.64
CA GLU A 156 -2.30 -12.73 -7.79
C GLU A 156 -2.58 -14.23 -7.85
N ARG A 157 -1.55 -15.09 -7.66
CA ARG A 157 -1.72 -16.56 -7.65
C ARG A 157 -2.67 -17.03 -6.55
N LEU A 158 -2.57 -16.46 -5.35
CA LEU A 158 -3.49 -16.80 -4.26
C LEU A 158 -4.92 -16.30 -4.56
N GLY A 159 -5.04 -15.10 -5.14
CA GLY A 159 -6.34 -14.55 -5.51
C GLY A 159 -7.05 -15.36 -6.57
N ASP A 160 -6.34 -15.77 -7.62
CA ASP A 160 -6.91 -16.59 -8.69
C ASP A 160 -7.35 -17.96 -8.14
N TYR A 161 -6.59 -18.55 -7.21
CA TYR A 161 -7.00 -19.77 -6.52
C TYR A 161 -8.31 -19.58 -5.73
N LEU A 162 -8.46 -18.49 -4.97
CA LEU A 162 -9.69 -18.23 -4.21
C LEU A 162 -10.90 -17.98 -5.12
N ILE A 163 -10.70 -17.28 -6.24
CA ILE A 163 -11.74 -17.06 -7.24
C ILE A 163 -12.20 -18.39 -7.84
N ASP A 164 -11.27 -19.29 -8.14
CA ASP A 164 -11.57 -20.61 -8.72
C ASP A 164 -12.33 -21.51 -7.73
N GLN A 165 -12.11 -21.32 -6.43
CA GLN A 165 -12.90 -21.95 -5.36
C GLN A 165 -14.29 -21.31 -5.16
N GLY A 166 -14.62 -20.24 -5.89
CA GLY A 166 -15.89 -19.52 -5.79
C GLY A 166 -15.99 -18.54 -4.62
N LEU A 167 -14.85 -18.11 -4.07
CA LEU A 167 -14.72 -17.15 -2.97
C LEU A 167 -14.23 -15.78 -3.46
#